data_AF-A0A1E5SMQ0-F1
#
_entry.id   AF-A0A1E5SMQ0-F1
#
_cell.length_a   1.000
_cell.length_b   1.000
_cell.length_c   1.000
_cell.angle_alpha   90.00
_cell.angle_beta   90.00
_cell.angle_gamma   90.00
#
_symmetry.space_group_name_H-M   'P 1'
#
loop_
_entity.id
_entity.type
_entity.pdbx_description
1 polymer ?
#
loop_
_entity_poly.entity_id
_entity_poly.type
_entity_poly.pdbx_seq_one_letter_code
_entity_poly.pdbx_strand_id
1 'polypeptide(L)'
;MDLGKLIQTATQAIYAVFVLVIVSFLFLIVLWTNPEWVYTPQTSPENWQPRNAQIDLGTSPRENLVRLGYEIITETSKHIGPLAPEIKNRLAGNNLSCQSCHLDAGRKSGSASFVGVANRFPQFRGRENKMGSLIERVNGCMERSMDGEVLPEGGLKMQAIIAYMEWLSEDVPAEREAEFKGFAKVELPDEAADPVRGKEVYIQHCQSCHMEDGQGQRPSDTEKYLYPPLWGTDTYNHGAGMHRVITAAEFIKGNMPYLQATLEKPVLTDEEAYHVAAYINSFERPQKSNPEVDFPDKKLKPVSTPYGPWEDQFSSLQHKYGPFQPIMEFYEKEYGIKKTK
;
A
#
# COMPACT_ATOMS: atom_id res chain seq x y z
N MET A 1 -77.31 2.96 9.52
CA MET A 1 -75.98 3.27 8.95
C MET A 1 -76.11 4.64 8.31
N ASP A 2 -75.36 5.64 8.79
CA ASP A 2 -75.49 7.03 8.35
C ASP A 2 -74.89 7.18 6.95
N LEU A 3 -75.76 7.27 5.94
CA LEU A 3 -75.38 7.32 4.53
C LEU A 3 -74.48 8.53 4.23
N GLY A 4 -74.65 9.64 4.96
CA GLY A 4 -73.81 10.84 4.82
C GLY A 4 -72.37 10.60 5.29
N LYS A 5 -72.19 9.94 6.43
CA LYS A 5 -70.86 9.53 6.92
C LYS A 5 -70.20 8.51 5.99
N LEU A 6 -70.97 7.57 5.44
CA LEU A 6 -70.43 6.57 4.50
C LEU A 6 -69.89 7.23 3.22
N ILE A 7 -70.63 8.21 2.67
CA ILE A 7 -70.23 8.98 1.48
C ILE A 7 -68.99 9.84 1.77
N GLN A 8 -68.92 10.46 2.94
CA GLN A 8 -67.77 11.29 3.34
C GLN A 8 -66.49 10.44 3.48
N THR A 9 -66.56 9.30 4.16
CA THR A 9 -65.41 8.39 4.31
C THR A 9 -64.97 7.82 2.97
N ALA A 10 -65.91 7.44 2.09
CA ALA A 10 -65.60 6.97 0.74
C ALA A 10 -64.92 8.06 -0.10
N THR A 11 -65.39 9.30 -0.01
CA THR A 11 -64.79 10.44 -0.74
C THR A 11 -63.37 10.73 -0.24
N GLN A 12 -63.15 10.72 1.08
CA GLN A 12 -61.82 10.89 1.66
C GLN A 12 -60.86 9.76 1.26
N ALA A 13 -61.34 8.51 1.22
CA ALA A 13 -60.55 7.38 0.75
C ALA A 13 -60.15 7.53 -0.73
N ILE A 14 -61.08 7.96 -1.59
CA ILE A 14 -60.81 8.22 -3.02
C ILE A 14 -59.75 9.33 -3.18
N TYR A 15 -59.89 10.44 -2.45
CA TYR A 15 -58.89 11.52 -2.47
C TYR A 15 -57.52 11.05 -1.97
N ALA A 16 -57.47 10.27 -0.89
CA ALA A 16 -56.22 9.73 -0.37
C ALA A 16 -55.54 8.81 -1.39
N VAL A 17 -56.29 7.93 -2.06
CA VAL A 17 -55.77 7.07 -3.14
C VAL A 17 -55.26 7.92 -4.31
N PHE A 18 -55.99 8.95 -4.72
CA PHE A 18 -55.59 9.83 -5.82
C PHE A 18 -54.29 10.59 -5.52
N VAL A 19 -54.16 11.13 -4.31
CA VAL A 19 -52.92 11.80 -3.86
C VAL A 19 -51.76 10.81 -3.83
N LEU A 20 -51.98 9.59 -3.35
CA LEU A 20 -50.93 8.57 -3.28
C LEU A 20 -50.45 8.17 -4.68
N VAL A 21 -51.36 8.03 -5.65
CA VAL A 21 -51.02 7.78 -7.06
C VAL A 21 -50.19 8.93 -7.63
N ILE A 22 -50.55 10.19 -7.36
CA ILE A 22 -49.77 11.36 -7.82
C ILE A 22 -48.37 11.35 -7.22
N VAL A 23 -48.26 11.10 -5.90
CA VAL A 23 -46.96 11.06 -5.22
C VAL A 23 -46.10 9.92 -5.76
N SER A 24 -46.66 8.73 -5.97
CA SER A 24 -45.95 7.60 -6.57
C SER A 24 -45.51 7.91 -8.00
N PHE A 25 -46.35 8.56 -8.80
CA PHE A 25 -46.02 8.94 -10.17
C PHE A 25 -44.91 10.01 -10.22
N LEU A 26 -44.98 11.03 -9.37
CA LEU A 26 -43.92 12.02 -9.22
C LEU A 26 -42.61 11.38 -8.75
N PHE A 27 -42.68 10.44 -7.81
CA PHE A 27 -41.51 9.68 -7.37
C PHE A 27 -40.90 8.87 -8.53
N LEU A 28 -41.72 8.21 -9.34
CA LEU A 28 -41.23 7.49 -10.53
C LEU A 28 -40.61 8.43 -11.57
N ILE A 29 -41.16 9.64 -11.78
CA ILE A 29 -40.54 10.66 -12.64
C ILE A 29 -39.18 11.08 -12.08
N VAL A 30 -39.07 11.28 -10.76
CA VAL A 30 -37.81 11.62 -10.10
C VAL A 30 -36.79 10.50 -10.28
N LEU A 31 -37.17 9.24 -10.11
CA LEU A 31 -36.28 8.09 -10.37
C LEU A 31 -35.90 7.97 -11.85
N TRP A 32 -36.82 8.24 -12.77
CA TRP A 32 -36.57 8.16 -14.21
C TRP A 32 -35.66 9.28 -14.71
N THR A 33 -35.76 10.48 -14.12
CA THR A 33 -34.89 11.63 -14.42
C THR A 33 -33.54 11.55 -13.70
N ASN A 34 -33.43 10.75 -12.64
CA ASN A 34 -32.21 10.51 -11.89
C ASN A 34 -31.91 8.99 -11.82
N PRO A 35 -31.66 8.34 -12.97
CA PRO A 35 -31.44 6.89 -13.02
C PRO A 35 -30.26 6.45 -12.15
N GLU A 36 -29.27 7.33 -11.95
CA GLU A 36 -28.11 7.17 -11.06
C GLU A 36 -28.48 6.84 -9.60
N TRP A 37 -29.67 7.24 -9.13
CA TRP A 37 -30.13 6.98 -7.74
C TRP A 37 -30.59 5.54 -7.51
N VAL A 38 -30.88 4.81 -8.59
CA VAL A 38 -31.41 3.44 -8.55
C VAL A 38 -30.46 2.47 -9.25
N TYR A 39 -29.74 2.96 -10.25
CA TYR A 39 -28.88 2.19 -11.12
C TYR A 39 -27.54 2.91 -11.28
N THR A 40 -26.53 2.42 -10.59
CA THR A 40 -25.14 2.71 -10.93
C THR A 40 -24.77 1.77 -12.09
N PRO A 41 -24.40 2.28 -13.26
CA PRO A 41 -23.90 1.44 -14.34
C PRO A 41 -22.66 0.70 -13.82
N GLN A 42 -22.80 -0.60 -13.58
CA GLN A 42 -21.62 -1.42 -13.27
C GLN A 42 -20.78 -1.47 -14.54
N THR A 43 -19.63 -0.82 -14.54
CA THR A 43 -18.60 -1.09 -15.52
C THR A 43 -18.32 -2.59 -15.46
N SER A 44 -18.42 -3.30 -16.59
CA SER A 44 -18.01 -4.71 -16.63
C SER A 44 -16.63 -4.83 -15.99
N PRO A 45 -16.41 -5.79 -15.07
CA PRO A 45 -15.12 -5.99 -14.41
C PRO A 45 -13.94 -6.03 -15.39
N GLU A 46 -14.18 -6.58 -16.59
CA GLU A 46 -13.22 -6.68 -17.69
C GLU A 46 -12.76 -5.31 -18.23
N ASN A 47 -13.64 -4.31 -18.23
CA ASN A 47 -13.37 -2.97 -18.74
C ASN A 47 -13.02 -1.96 -17.64
N TRP A 48 -13.11 -2.37 -16.37
CA TRP A 48 -12.77 -1.51 -15.25
C TRP A 48 -11.27 -1.19 -15.21
N GLN A 49 -10.92 0.05 -14.84
CA GLN A 49 -9.54 0.49 -14.68
C GLN A 49 -9.41 1.31 -13.39
N PRO A 50 -8.25 1.28 -12.71
CA PRO A 50 -8.01 2.14 -11.56
C PRO A 50 -8.18 3.62 -11.90
N ARG A 51 -8.82 4.37 -11.00
CA ARG A 51 -9.02 5.82 -11.11
C ARG A 51 -7.70 6.59 -11.19
N ASN A 52 -7.61 7.58 -12.08
CA ASN A 52 -6.42 8.38 -12.37
C ASN A 52 -6.58 9.82 -11.84
N ALA A 53 -5.80 10.18 -10.82
CA ALA A 53 -5.95 11.47 -10.14
C ALA A 53 -5.65 12.70 -11.04
N GLN A 54 -4.95 12.51 -12.15
CA GLN A 54 -4.63 13.59 -13.09
C GLN A 54 -5.81 13.87 -14.01
N ILE A 55 -6.68 12.89 -14.24
CA ILE A 55 -7.73 12.93 -15.26
C ILE A 55 -9.12 13.00 -14.59
N ASP A 56 -9.32 12.22 -13.53
CA ASP A 56 -10.66 11.93 -12.99
C ASP A 56 -11.08 12.89 -11.87
N LEU A 57 -10.15 13.67 -11.29
CA LEU A 57 -10.47 14.59 -10.21
C LEU A 57 -10.98 15.93 -10.72
N GLY A 58 -12.20 16.28 -10.30
CA GLY A 58 -12.75 17.63 -10.42
C GLY A 58 -12.20 18.63 -9.39
N THR A 59 -13.04 19.58 -9.00
CA THR A 59 -12.66 20.73 -8.15
C THR A 59 -13.46 20.83 -6.85
N SER A 60 -14.25 19.81 -6.51
CA SER A 60 -15.01 19.82 -5.25
C SER A 60 -14.06 19.84 -4.03
N PRO A 61 -14.53 20.28 -2.85
CA PRO A 61 -13.71 20.26 -1.63
C PRO A 61 -13.14 18.87 -1.32
N ARG A 62 -13.92 17.80 -1.55
CA ARG A 62 -13.47 16.41 -1.39
C ARG A 62 -12.35 16.08 -2.37
N GLU A 63 -12.52 16.40 -3.65
CA GLU A 63 -11.52 16.10 -4.68
C GLU A 63 -10.23 16.90 -4.50
N ASN A 64 -10.31 18.13 -3.95
CA ASN A 64 -9.13 18.89 -3.60
C ASN A 64 -8.34 18.23 -2.45
N LEU A 65 -9.02 17.62 -1.47
CA LEU A 65 -8.37 16.83 -0.43
C LEU A 65 -7.70 15.57 -0.99
N VAL A 66 -8.37 14.90 -1.93
CA VAL A 66 -7.81 13.74 -2.66
C VAL A 66 -6.59 14.15 -3.48
N ARG A 67 -6.64 15.32 -4.15
CA ARG A 67 -5.53 15.88 -4.92
C ARG A 67 -4.32 16.15 -4.04
N LEU A 68 -4.52 16.75 -2.87
CA LEU A 68 -3.45 16.91 -1.88
C LEU A 68 -2.89 15.56 -1.42
N GLY A 69 -3.73 14.54 -1.24
CA GLY A 69 -3.30 13.18 -0.92
C GLY A 69 -2.40 12.59 -1.99
N TYR A 70 -2.82 12.68 -3.25
CA TYR A 70 -2.05 12.27 -4.42
C TYR A 70 -0.68 12.99 -4.48
N GLU A 71 -0.67 14.30 -4.26
CA GLU A 71 0.56 15.11 -4.22
C GLU A 71 1.49 14.64 -3.09
N ILE A 72 0.98 14.39 -1.88
CA ILE A 72 1.80 13.87 -0.77
C ILE A 72 2.33 12.47 -1.09
N ILE A 73 1.56 11.61 -1.76
CA ILE A 73 2.01 10.26 -2.15
C ILE A 73 3.11 10.30 -3.21
N THR A 74 3.10 11.28 -4.11
CA THR A 74 4.03 11.38 -5.25
C THR A 74 5.22 12.33 -5.02
N GLU A 75 5.05 13.31 -4.15
CA GLU A 75 6.01 14.35 -3.84
C GLU A 75 6.27 14.39 -2.32
N THR A 76 6.27 13.22 -1.66
CA THR A 76 6.32 13.08 -0.20
C THR A 76 7.43 13.94 0.43
N SER A 77 8.64 13.91 -0.13
CA SER A 77 9.76 14.72 0.36
C SER A 77 9.44 16.23 0.39
N LYS A 78 8.70 16.76 -0.60
CA LYS A 78 8.33 18.18 -0.69
C LYS A 78 7.18 18.59 0.24
N HIS A 79 6.29 17.67 0.59
CA HIS A 79 5.13 18.01 1.44
C HIS A 79 5.38 17.68 2.91
N ILE A 80 6.01 16.52 3.17
CA ILE A 80 6.17 15.97 4.50
C ILE A 80 7.60 15.51 4.84
N GLY A 81 8.56 15.61 3.92
CA GLY A 81 9.95 15.20 4.16
C GLY A 81 10.94 16.36 4.20
N PRO A 82 12.26 16.08 4.04
CA PRO A 82 13.32 17.07 4.25
C PRO A 82 13.22 18.31 3.35
N LEU A 83 12.62 18.18 2.16
CA LEU A 83 12.43 19.27 1.21
C LEU A 83 11.20 20.15 1.51
N ALA A 84 10.40 19.81 2.54
CA ALA A 84 9.26 20.64 2.90
C ALA A 84 9.71 22.06 3.33
N PRO A 85 9.04 23.13 2.86
CA PRO A 85 9.44 24.51 3.15
C PRO A 85 9.47 24.83 4.65
N GLU A 86 8.46 24.34 5.38
CA GLU A 86 8.33 24.59 6.81
C GLU A 86 8.90 23.43 7.63
N ILE A 87 9.73 23.73 8.63
CA ILE A 87 10.39 22.70 9.46
C ILE A 87 9.36 21.79 10.15
N LYS A 88 8.27 22.36 10.68
CA LYS A 88 7.18 21.58 11.33
C LYS A 88 6.50 20.56 10.40
N ASN A 89 6.71 20.69 9.10
CA ASN A 89 6.16 19.79 8.10
C ASN A 89 7.08 18.61 7.77
N ARG A 90 8.37 18.66 8.17
CA ARG A 90 9.40 17.67 7.87
C ARG A 90 9.32 16.49 8.84
N LEU A 91 8.33 15.63 8.64
CA LEU A 91 8.05 14.46 9.48
C LEU A 91 8.68 13.18 8.91
N ALA A 92 8.83 13.05 7.60
CA ALA A 92 9.68 12.02 6.99
C ALA A 92 11.17 12.39 7.16
N GLY A 93 11.99 11.41 7.56
CA GLY A 93 13.42 11.59 7.80
C GLY A 93 14.29 11.38 6.56
N ASN A 94 13.74 10.82 5.48
CA ASN A 94 14.42 10.64 4.20
C ASN A 94 13.67 11.30 3.03
N ASN A 95 14.32 11.36 1.88
CA ASN A 95 13.78 11.95 0.64
C ASN A 95 13.08 10.94 -0.28
N LEU A 96 12.74 9.76 0.22
CA LEU A 96 11.88 8.83 -0.52
C LEU A 96 10.50 9.44 -0.75
N SER A 97 9.73 8.80 -1.61
CA SER A 97 8.30 9.04 -1.73
C SER A 97 7.53 7.75 -1.50
N CYS A 98 6.28 7.85 -1.06
CA CYS A 98 5.42 6.66 -0.96
C CYS A 98 5.40 5.91 -2.31
N GLN A 99 5.39 6.65 -3.42
CA GLN A 99 5.44 6.06 -4.76
C GLN A 99 6.77 5.38 -5.13
N SER A 100 7.85 5.58 -4.37
CA SER A 100 9.12 4.87 -4.58
C SER A 100 8.95 3.35 -4.41
N CYS A 101 7.96 2.91 -3.64
CA CYS A 101 7.59 1.49 -3.48
C CYS A 101 6.17 1.19 -3.98
N HIS A 102 5.25 2.17 -3.87
CA HIS A 102 3.87 2.06 -4.32
C HIS A 102 3.71 2.67 -5.71
N LEU A 103 4.14 1.93 -6.73
CA LEU A 103 4.33 2.45 -8.08
C LEU A 103 3.03 2.97 -8.71
N ASP A 104 3.18 3.89 -9.67
CA ASP A 104 2.07 4.61 -10.32
C ASP A 104 1.15 5.28 -9.27
N ALA A 105 1.74 5.99 -8.31
CA ALA A 105 1.05 6.58 -7.17
C ALA A 105 0.14 5.60 -6.40
N GLY A 106 0.55 4.33 -6.34
CA GLY A 106 -0.19 3.25 -5.70
C GLY A 106 -1.24 2.57 -6.58
N ARG A 107 -1.31 2.85 -7.88
CA ARG A 107 -2.25 2.20 -8.81
C ARG A 107 -1.73 0.90 -9.41
N LYS A 108 -0.40 0.68 -9.47
CA LYS A 108 0.17 -0.49 -10.14
C LYS A 108 0.00 -1.77 -9.30
N SER A 109 -0.70 -2.76 -9.86
CA SER A 109 -0.75 -4.12 -9.30
C SER A 109 0.65 -4.71 -9.09
N GLY A 110 0.82 -5.53 -8.06
CA GLY A 110 2.12 -6.15 -7.73
C GLY A 110 3.12 -5.21 -7.07
N SER A 111 2.75 -3.97 -6.76
CA SER A 111 3.59 -2.97 -6.07
C SER A 111 2.98 -2.52 -4.73
N ALA A 112 2.28 -3.43 -4.04
CA ALA A 112 1.49 -3.12 -2.84
C ALA A 112 0.51 -1.96 -3.08
N SER A 113 -0.32 -2.11 -4.12
CA SER A 113 -1.25 -1.07 -4.57
C SER A 113 -2.24 -0.62 -3.48
N PHE A 114 -2.61 0.65 -3.56
CA PHE A 114 -3.64 1.30 -2.76
C PHE A 114 -5.06 1.06 -3.32
N VAL A 115 -5.18 0.52 -4.53
CA VAL A 115 -6.47 0.15 -5.10
C VAL A 115 -7.14 -0.89 -4.19
N GLY A 116 -8.38 -0.61 -3.79
CA GLY A 116 -9.15 -1.44 -2.86
C GLY A 116 -8.50 -1.59 -1.47
N VAL A 117 -7.54 -0.74 -1.09
CA VAL A 117 -6.90 -0.85 0.23
C VAL A 117 -7.86 -0.49 1.35
N ALA A 118 -8.71 0.53 1.18
CA ALA A 118 -9.65 0.94 2.22
C ALA A 118 -10.68 -0.17 2.53
N ASN A 119 -11.09 -0.93 1.51
CA ASN A 119 -12.03 -2.05 1.63
C ASN A 119 -11.47 -3.21 2.47
N ARG A 120 -10.15 -3.24 2.67
CA ARG A 120 -9.43 -4.26 3.43
C ARG A 120 -9.07 -3.83 4.85
N PHE A 121 -9.55 -2.68 5.32
CA PHE A 121 -9.32 -2.18 6.68
C PHE A 121 -10.63 -1.95 7.44
N PRO A 122 -10.66 -2.11 8.78
CA PRO A 122 -9.53 -2.50 9.64
C PRO A 122 -9.10 -3.96 9.42
N GLN A 123 -7.82 -4.26 9.64
CA GLN A 123 -7.30 -5.63 9.53
C GLN A 123 -6.38 -6.00 10.69
N PHE A 124 -6.24 -7.30 10.93
CA PHE A 124 -5.26 -7.79 11.89
C PHE A 124 -3.85 -7.53 11.38
N ARG A 125 -3.00 -6.95 12.22
CA ARG A 125 -1.61 -6.62 11.91
C ARG A 125 -0.70 -7.42 12.82
N GLY A 126 -0.01 -8.41 12.25
CA GLY A 126 0.90 -9.29 13.00
C GLY A 126 2.07 -8.55 13.65
N ARG A 127 2.47 -7.40 13.10
CA ARG A 127 3.54 -6.57 13.68
C ARG A 127 3.14 -6.00 15.04
N GLU A 128 1.97 -5.39 15.14
CA GLU A 128 1.46 -4.82 16.39
C GLU A 128 0.61 -5.80 17.22
N ASN A 129 0.36 -7.01 16.71
CA ASN A 129 -0.51 -8.04 17.30
C ASN A 129 -1.90 -7.53 17.68
N LYS A 130 -2.53 -6.73 16.81
CA LYS A 130 -3.87 -6.16 17.02
C LYS A 130 -4.59 -5.88 15.71
N MET A 131 -5.90 -5.63 15.80
CA MET A 131 -6.64 -4.98 14.72
C MET A 131 -6.14 -3.54 14.58
N GLY A 132 -5.79 -3.14 13.36
CA GLY A 132 -5.31 -1.80 13.06
C GLY A 132 -6.10 -1.13 11.94
N SER A 133 -6.14 0.19 11.99
CA SER A 133 -6.73 1.08 10.99
C SER A 133 -5.77 1.37 9.83
N LEU A 134 -6.30 1.98 8.77
CA LEU A 134 -5.48 2.45 7.65
C LEU A 134 -4.54 3.60 8.07
N ILE A 135 -4.99 4.47 8.98
CA ILE A 135 -4.19 5.55 9.58
C ILE A 135 -2.96 4.96 10.29
N GLU A 136 -3.16 3.95 11.14
CA GLU A 136 -2.06 3.27 11.82
C GLU A 136 -1.12 2.55 10.83
N ARG A 137 -1.64 2.09 9.69
CA ARG A 137 -0.82 1.49 8.63
C ARG A 137 0.07 2.52 7.94
N VAL A 138 -0.45 3.72 7.67
CA VAL A 138 0.32 4.85 7.11
C VAL A 138 1.40 5.31 8.09
N ASN A 139 1.07 5.49 9.37
CA ASN A 139 2.05 5.83 10.39
C ASN A 139 3.10 4.73 10.58
N GLY A 140 2.72 3.46 10.42
CA GLY A 140 3.69 2.36 10.39
C GLY A 140 4.70 2.46 9.23
N CYS A 141 4.30 3.00 8.07
CA CYS A 141 5.23 3.33 6.97
C CYS A 141 6.12 4.52 7.32
N MET A 142 5.58 5.56 7.97
CA MET A 142 6.35 6.75 8.34
C MET A 142 7.54 6.40 9.22
N GLU A 143 7.32 5.60 10.27
CA GLU A 143 8.37 5.19 11.22
C GLU A 143 9.46 4.28 10.62
N ARG A 144 9.23 3.72 9.42
CA ARG A 144 10.05 2.62 8.87
C ARG A 144 10.56 2.95 7.47
N SER A 145 9.65 3.01 6.51
CA SER A 145 9.99 3.33 5.12
C SER A 145 10.45 4.77 4.95
N MET A 146 9.83 5.70 5.68
CA MET A 146 10.19 7.12 5.61
C MET A 146 11.23 7.55 6.66
N ASP A 147 11.70 6.60 7.49
CA ASP A 147 12.63 6.83 8.60
C ASP A 147 12.30 8.08 9.44
N GLY A 148 11.01 8.28 9.72
CA GLY A 148 10.50 9.54 10.25
C GLY A 148 9.59 9.38 11.45
N GLU A 149 8.92 10.49 11.77
CA GLU A 149 7.92 10.58 12.81
C GLU A 149 6.52 10.31 12.26
N VAL A 150 5.62 9.88 13.15
CA VAL A 150 4.21 9.67 12.80
C VAL A 150 3.53 10.98 12.42
N LEU A 151 2.63 10.90 11.44
CA LEU A 151 1.73 12.01 11.13
C LEU A 151 0.66 12.12 12.23
N PRO A 152 0.28 13.35 12.65
CA PRO A 152 -0.88 13.54 13.51
C PRO A 152 -2.12 12.92 12.87
N GLU A 153 -2.80 12.00 13.58
CA GLU A 153 -3.89 11.20 13.01
C GLU A 153 -5.04 12.05 12.48
N GLY A 154 -5.41 13.10 13.21
CA GLY A 154 -6.42 14.08 12.79
C GLY A 154 -5.88 15.22 11.91
N GLY A 155 -4.61 15.21 11.54
CA GLY A 155 -3.98 16.28 10.76
C GLY A 155 -4.36 16.25 9.28
N LEU A 156 -4.38 17.43 8.64
CA LEU A 156 -4.76 17.59 7.22
C LEU A 156 -4.01 16.64 6.28
N LYS A 157 -2.70 16.43 6.50
CA LYS A 157 -1.87 15.55 5.67
C LYS A 157 -2.27 14.08 5.77
N MET A 158 -2.58 13.60 6.99
CA MET A 158 -3.09 12.25 7.18
C MET A 158 -4.46 12.10 6.51
N GLN A 159 -5.37 13.04 6.76
CA GLN A 159 -6.70 13.04 6.12
C GLN A 159 -6.61 13.02 4.60
N ALA A 160 -5.68 13.79 4.00
CA ALA A 160 -5.45 13.83 2.57
C ALA A 160 -4.96 12.49 2.01
N ILE A 161 -3.95 11.87 2.66
CA ILE A 161 -3.45 10.54 2.26
C ILE A 161 -4.59 9.51 2.32
N ILE A 162 -5.36 9.49 3.41
CA ILE A 162 -6.47 8.55 3.58
C ILE A 162 -7.56 8.80 2.53
N ALA A 163 -7.94 10.05 2.28
CA ALA A 163 -8.92 10.41 1.25
C ALA A 163 -8.49 9.90 -0.14
N TYR A 164 -7.20 9.99 -0.47
CA TYR A 164 -6.69 9.43 -1.73
C TYR A 164 -6.77 7.90 -1.79
N MET A 165 -6.41 7.22 -0.71
CA MET A 165 -6.49 5.76 -0.63
C MET A 165 -7.94 5.25 -0.66
N GLU A 166 -8.87 5.95 0.00
CA GLU A 166 -10.31 5.69 -0.07
C GLU A 166 -10.85 5.92 -1.48
N TRP A 167 -10.48 7.04 -2.10
CA TRP A 167 -10.90 7.35 -3.47
C TRP A 167 -10.41 6.29 -4.48
N LEU A 168 -9.16 5.80 -4.36
CA LEU A 168 -8.68 4.67 -5.17
C LEU A 168 -9.38 3.33 -4.86
N SER A 169 -10.12 3.24 -3.77
CA SER A 169 -10.87 2.05 -3.37
C SER A 169 -12.35 2.11 -3.77
N GLU A 170 -12.81 3.24 -4.33
CA GLU A 170 -14.17 3.38 -4.85
C GLU A 170 -14.38 2.56 -6.12
N ASP A 171 -15.53 1.90 -6.21
CA ASP A 171 -16.00 1.15 -7.39
C ASP A 171 -15.06 0.06 -7.89
N VAL A 172 -14.16 -0.46 -7.04
CA VAL A 172 -13.31 -1.59 -7.38
C VAL A 172 -14.17 -2.86 -7.43
N PRO A 173 -14.22 -3.60 -8.55
CA PRO A 173 -14.94 -4.87 -8.62
C PRO A 173 -14.37 -5.86 -7.61
N ALA A 174 -15.25 -6.51 -6.84
CA ALA A 174 -14.85 -7.41 -5.74
C ALA A 174 -13.96 -8.57 -6.22
N GLU A 175 -14.22 -9.08 -7.43
CA GLU A 175 -13.45 -10.14 -8.08
C GLU A 175 -12.04 -9.70 -8.49
N ARG A 176 -11.80 -8.38 -8.62
CA ARG A 176 -10.51 -7.80 -9.04
C ARG A 176 -9.69 -7.25 -7.89
N GLU A 177 -10.27 -7.06 -6.71
CA GLU A 177 -9.54 -6.53 -5.54
C GLU A 177 -8.27 -7.33 -5.22
N ALA A 178 -8.31 -8.65 -5.41
CA ALA A 178 -7.17 -9.53 -5.15
C ALA A 178 -5.98 -9.25 -6.08
N GLU A 179 -6.20 -8.76 -7.30
CA GLU A 179 -5.16 -8.42 -8.28
C GLU A 179 -4.22 -7.33 -7.73
N PHE A 180 -4.72 -6.42 -6.89
CA PHE A 180 -3.97 -5.26 -6.40
C PHE A 180 -3.27 -5.53 -5.06
N LYS A 181 -3.42 -6.72 -4.49
CA LYS A 181 -2.89 -7.04 -3.16
C LYS A 181 -1.43 -7.49 -3.22
N GLY A 182 -0.56 -6.74 -2.56
CA GLY A 182 0.80 -7.16 -2.24
C GLY A 182 1.77 -7.08 -3.42
N PHE A 183 2.75 -8.00 -3.44
CA PHE A 183 3.82 -8.09 -4.42
C PHE A 183 3.73 -9.38 -5.23
N ALA A 184 4.60 -9.54 -6.23
CA ALA A 184 4.73 -10.80 -6.95
C ALA A 184 4.98 -11.98 -6.00
N LYS A 185 4.66 -13.19 -6.43
CA LYS A 185 5.10 -14.40 -5.74
C LYS A 185 6.51 -14.74 -6.22
N VAL A 186 7.35 -15.18 -5.29
CA VAL A 186 8.69 -15.70 -5.55
C VAL A 186 8.77 -17.07 -4.88
N GLU A 187 9.17 -18.08 -5.64
CA GLU A 187 9.55 -19.37 -5.10
C GLU A 187 10.93 -19.24 -4.45
N LEU A 188 10.99 -19.49 -3.14
CA LEU A 188 12.23 -19.34 -2.39
C LEU A 188 13.17 -20.51 -2.68
N PRO A 189 14.40 -20.25 -3.14
CA PRO A 189 15.42 -21.30 -3.23
C PRO A 189 15.64 -21.97 -1.87
N ASP A 190 15.97 -23.26 -1.88
CA ASP A 190 16.37 -24.00 -0.68
C ASP A 190 17.85 -23.74 -0.34
N GLU A 191 18.24 -22.47 -0.38
CA GLU A 191 19.57 -21.99 -0.07
C GLU A 191 19.55 -20.57 0.53
N ALA A 192 20.67 -20.18 1.12
CA ALA A 192 20.88 -18.80 1.54
C ALA A 192 21.03 -17.90 0.31
N ALA A 193 20.43 -16.71 0.35
CA ALA A 193 20.66 -15.69 -0.65
C ALA A 193 22.14 -15.26 -0.64
N ASP A 194 22.77 -15.23 -1.81
CA ASP A 194 24.16 -14.87 -2.00
C ASP A 194 24.30 -13.41 -2.50
N PRO A 195 24.79 -12.47 -1.67
CA PRO A 195 25.04 -11.09 -2.09
C PRO A 195 26.08 -10.97 -3.22
N VAL A 196 26.98 -11.94 -3.40
CA VAL A 196 27.97 -11.91 -4.48
C VAL A 196 27.29 -12.15 -5.82
N ARG A 197 26.44 -13.19 -5.93
CA ARG A 197 25.58 -13.39 -7.11
C ARG A 197 24.65 -12.20 -7.30
N GLY A 198 24.10 -11.67 -6.21
CA GLY A 198 23.23 -10.49 -6.25
C GLY A 198 23.90 -9.25 -6.81
N LYS A 199 25.20 -9.07 -6.58
CA LYS A 199 25.99 -7.96 -7.15
C LYS A 199 26.05 -8.05 -8.68
N GLU A 200 26.19 -9.24 -9.23
CA GLU A 200 26.25 -9.44 -10.69
C GLU A 200 24.92 -9.01 -11.33
N VAL A 201 23.80 -9.44 -10.76
CA VAL A 201 22.44 -9.01 -11.17
C VAL A 201 22.29 -7.49 -11.02
N TYR A 202 22.78 -6.91 -9.93
CA TYR A 202 22.71 -5.46 -9.70
C TYR A 202 23.43 -4.66 -10.79
N ILE A 203 24.66 -5.05 -11.15
CA ILE A 203 25.45 -4.40 -12.19
C ILE A 203 24.72 -4.47 -13.54
N GLN A 204 24.12 -5.62 -13.84
CA GLN A 204 23.43 -5.85 -15.13
C GLN A 204 22.10 -5.10 -15.24
N HIS A 205 21.33 -5.03 -14.15
CA HIS A 205 19.91 -4.67 -14.22
C HIS A 205 19.52 -3.41 -13.43
N CYS A 206 20.33 -2.99 -12.45
CA CYS A 206 19.93 -1.98 -11.47
C CYS A 206 20.82 -0.73 -11.49
N GLN A 207 22.13 -0.91 -11.68
CA GLN A 207 23.15 0.14 -11.53
C GLN A 207 22.94 1.34 -12.45
N SER A 208 22.37 1.15 -13.65
CA SER A 208 22.12 2.25 -14.60
C SER A 208 21.15 3.31 -14.08
N CYS A 209 20.26 2.94 -13.15
CA CYS A 209 19.27 3.83 -12.55
C CYS A 209 19.60 4.15 -11.08
N HIS A 210 19.97 3.13 -10.31
CA HIS A 210 20.24 3.27 -8.87
C HIS A 210 21.68 3.63 -8.54
N MET A 211 22.54 3.75 -9.57
CA MET A 211 23.95 4.12 -9.50
C MET A 211 24.83 3.05 -8.84
N GLU A 212 26.15 3.19 -8.91
CA GLU A 212 27.09 2.15 -8.45
C GLU A 212 27.03 1.90 -6.93
N ASP A 213 26.87 2.98 -6.16
CA ASP A 213 26.79 2.95 -4.70
C ASP A 213 25.34 3.02 -4.21
N GLY A 214 24.36 2.68 -5.05
CA GLY A 214 22.94 2.63 -4.66
C GLY A 214 22.37 3.97 -4.19
N GLN A 215 23.04 5.08 -4.48
CA GLN A 215 22.68 6.43 -4.05
C GLN A 215 21.46 7.00 -4.80
N GLY A 216 20.98 6.29 -5.83
CA GLY A 216 19.89 6.76 -6.67
C GLY A 216 20.28 7.97 -7.53
N GLN A 217 19.28 8.56 -8.18
CA GLN A 217 19.46 9.68 -9.08
C GLN A 217 18.38 10.73 -8.85
N ARG A 218 18.80 12.00 -8.75
CA ARG A 218 17.92 13.18 -8.71
C ARG A 218 18.55 14.34 -9.48
N PRO A 219 17.77 15.29 -10.03
CA PRO A 219 18.32 16.39 -10.81
C PRO A 219 19.16 17.37 -9.97
N SER A 220 18.78 17.56 -8.70
CA SER A 220 19.50 18.39 -7.74
C SER A 220 19.18 17.98 -6.29
N ASP A 221 19.96 18.45 -5.33
CA ASP A 221 19.74 18.16 -3.90
C ASP A 221 18.44 18.76 -3.33
N THR A 222 17.82 19.69 -4.03
CA THR A 222 16.54 20.29 -3.66
C THR A 222 15.36 19.70 -4.44
N GLU A 223 15.59 18.65 -5.21
CA GLU A 223 14.56 17.97 -5.99
C GLU A 223 14.39 16.51 -5.57
N LYS A 224 13.21 15.96 -5.86
CA LYS A 224 12.91 14.56 -5.55
C LYS A 224 13.79 13.61 -6.35
N TYR A 225 13.95 12.39 -5.84
CA TYR A 225 14.55 11.29 -6.61
C TYR A 225 13.70 10.92 -7.83
N LEU A 226 14.40 10.76 -8.96
CA LEU A 226 13.89 10.06 -10.14
C LEU A 226 14.00 8.55 -9.93
N TYR A 227 15.17 8.11 -9.42
CA TYR A 227 15.41 6.75 -8.97
C TYR A 227 15.85 6.80 -7.50
N PRO A 228 15.14 6.12 -6.58
CA PRO A 228 15.40 6.24 -5.15
C PRO A 228 16.73 5.59 -4.74
N PRO A 229 17.38 6.08 -3.67
CA PRO A 229 18.50 5.40 -3.03
C PRO A 229 18.03 4.08 -2.40
N LEU A 230 18.81 3.03 -2.59
CA LEU A 230 18.50 1.69 -2.10
C LEU A 230 19.14 1.38 -0.74
N TRP A 231 20.27 2.02 -0.43
CA TRP A 231 20.97 1.96 0.84
C TRP A 231 21.62 3.33 1.16
N GLY A 232 22.38 3.42 2.25
CA GLY A 232 22.93 4.69 2.73
C GLY A 232 21.97 5.41 3.68
N THR A 233 22.19 6.70 3.94
CA THR A 233 21.44 7.44 4.98
C THR A 233 20.09 7.99 4.53
N ASP A 234 19.86 8.16 3.22
CA ASP A 234 18.67 8.82 2.67
C ASP A 234 17.60 7.83 2.17
N THR A 235 17.46 6.69 2.85
CA THR A 235 16.59 5.57 2.43
C THR A 235 15.79 4.99 3.61
N TYR A 236 15.05 3.91 3.36
CA TYR A 236 14.28 3.20 4.39
C TYR A 236 15.19 2.58 5.46
N ASN A 237 14.72 2.59 6.70
CA ASN A 237 15.47 2.03 7.83
C ASN A 237 15.36 0.50 7.91
N HIS A 238 16.17 -0.11 8.78
CA HIS A 238 16.22 -1.57 8.88
C HIS A 238 14.91 -2.24 9.37
N GLY A 239 13.97 -1.46 9.93
CA GLY A 239 12.64 -1.92 10.36
C GLY A 239 11.62 -1.99 9.22
N ALA A 240 11.91 -1.39 8.07
CA ALA A 240 11.02 -1.38 6.90
C ALA A 240 10.83 -2.77 6.31
N GLY A 241 9.62 -3.00 5.78
CA GLY A 241 9.30 -4.25 5.09
C GLY A 241 10.26 -4.56 3.95
N MET A 242 10.73 -3.52 3.24
CA MET A 242 11.65 -3.61 2.11
C MET A 242 13.08 -4.02 2.51
N HIS A 243 13.45 -3.94 3.79
CA HIS A 243 14.75 -4.43 4.26
C HIS A 243 14.77 -5.96 4.44
N ARG A 244 13.62 -6.63 4.32
CA ARG A 244 13.50 -8.09 4.40
C ARG A 244 13.74 -8.70 3.02
N VAL A 245 14.69 -9.62 2.90
CA VAL A 245 15.12 -10.20 1.62
C VAL A 245 13.95 -10.77 0.82
N ILE A 246 13.04 -11.53 1.45
CA ILE A 246 11.88 -12.11 0.74
C ILE A 246 10.96 -11.00 0.19
N THR A 247 10.65 -9.99 1.01
CA THR A 247 9.76 -8.89 0.58
C THR A 247 10.38 -8.06 -0.55
N ALA A 248 11.68 -7.79 -0.47
CA ALA A 248 12.40 -7.09 -1.52
C ALA A 248 12.45 -7.91 -2.81
N ALA A 249 12.74 -9.21 -2.73
CA ALA A 249 12.78 -10.11 -3.88
C ALA A 249 11.45 -10.11 -4.65
N GLU A 250 10.33 -10.18 -3.94
CA GLU A 250 9.00 -10.14 -4.57
C GLU A 250 8.66 -8.78 -5.20
N PHE A 251 9.06 -7.67 -4.56
CA PHE A 251 8.91 -6.35 -5.17
C PHE A 251 9.75 -6.26 -6.46
N ILE A 252 11.02 -6.67 -6.38
CA ILE A 252 11.96 -6.63 -7.50
C ILE A 252 11.46 -7.51 -8.65
N LYS A 253 11.06 -8.75 -8.37
CA LYS A 253 10.55 -9.72 -9.35
C LYS A 253 9.42 -9.14 -10.21
N GLY A 254 8.44 -8.49 -9.59
CA GLY A 254 7.26 -7.98 -10.28
C GLY A 254 7.40 -6.59 -10.89
N ASN A 255 8.43 -5.83 -10.49
CA ASN A 255 8.47 -4.38 -10.78
C ASN A 255 9.81 -3.85 -11.29
N MET A 256 10.89 -4.64 -11.18
CA MET A 256 12.23 -4.23 -11.55
C MET A 256 12.85 -5.19 -12.59
N PRO A 257 13.60 -4.68 -13.58
CA PRO A 257 13.88 -3.26 -13.86
C PRO A 257 12.63 -2.44 -14.21
N TYR A 258 12.62 -1.17 -13.79
CA TYR A 258 11.48 -0.27 -13.95
C TYR A 258 11.08 -0.12 -15.44
N LEU A 259 9.76 -0.10 -15.71
CA LEU A 259 9.15 -0.12 -17.06
C LEU A 259 9.43 -1.36 -17.92
N GLN A 260 10.21 -2.33 -17.44
CA GLN A 260 10.50 -3.56 -18.18
C GLN A 260 9.79 -4.77 -17.56
N ALA A 261 9.81 -4.88 -16.22
CA ALA A 261 9.16 -5.97 -15.50
C ALA A 261 7.68 -5.69 -15.22
N THR A 262 6.86 -6.73 -15.37
CA THR A 262 5.48 -6.83 -14.88
C THR A 262 5.27 -8.13 -14.13
N LEU A 263 4.13 -8.31 -13.48
CA LEU A 263 3.77 -9.57 -12.82
C LEU A 263 3.71 -10.75 -13.80
N GLU A 264 3.18 -10.50 -15.00
CA GLU A 264 2.97 -11.50 -16.06
C GLU A 264 4.25 -11.76 -16.84
N LYS A 265 5.12 -10.75 -16.94
CA LYS A 265 6.38 -10.81 -17.65
C LYS A 265 7.52 -10.27 -16.78
N PRO A 266 7.91 -11.03 -15.74
CA PRO A 266 9.07 -10.67 -14.95
C PRO A 266 10.34 -10.76 -15.80
N VAL A 267 11.29 -9.86 -15.56
CA VAL A 267 12.59 -9.87 -16.24
C VAL A 267 13.57 -10.80 -15.52
N LEU A 268 13.61 -10.71 -14.19
CA LEU A 268 14.47 -11.56 -13.37
C LEU A 268 13.79 -12.88 -13.05
N THR A 269 14.57 -13.94 -12.91
CA THR A 269 14.18 -15.19 -12.28
C THR A 269 13.97 -15.00 -10.77
N ASP A 270 13.38 -16.01 -10.12
CA ASP A 270 13.14 -15.98 -8.67
C ASP A 270 14.46 -15.98 -7.89
N GLU A 271 15.45 -16.74 -8.35
CA GLU A 271 16.80 -16.81 -7.79
C GLU A 271 17.55 -15.47 -7.96
N GLU A 272 17.51 -14.85 -9.15
CA GLU A 272 18.14 -13.55 -9.37
C GLU A 272 17.52 -12.45 -8.49
N ALA A 273 16.18 -12.42 -8.39
CA ALA A 273 15.46 -11.48 -7.53
C ALA A 273 15.81 -11.70 -6.04
N TYR A 274 15.97 -12.95 -5.62
CA TYR A 274 16.35 -13.34 -4.27
C TYR A 274 17.77 -12.88 -3.92
N HIS A 275 18.75 -13.13 -4.80
CA HIS A 275 20.13 -12.75 -4.58
C HIS A 275 20.35 -11.23 -4.66
N VAL A 276 19.75 -10.54 -5.63
CA VAL A 276 19.89 -9.08 -5.73
C VAL A 276 19.23 -8.36 -4.56
N ALA A 277 18.13 -8.88 -4.03
CA ALA A 277 17.52 -8.38 -2.80
C ALA A 277 18.47 -8.51 -1.60
N ALA A 278 19.21 -9.62 -1.49
CA ALA A 278 20.23 -9.79 -0.46
C ALA A 278 21.43 -8.85 -0.65
N TYR A 279 21.87 -8.62 -1.89
CA TYR A 279 22.91 -7.61 -2.17
C TYR A 279 22.48 -6.22 -1.71
N ILE A 280 21.29 -5.75 -2.13
CA ILE A 280 20.74 -4.44 -1.75
C ILE A 280 20.60 -4.29 -0.23
N ASN A 281 20.12 -5.33 0.45
CA ASN A 281 19.92 -5.31 1.91
C ASN A 281 21.18 -5.74 2.70
N SER A 282 22.33 -5.93 2.04
CA SER A 282 23.60 -6.18 2.71
C SER A 282 24.23 -4.90 3.27
N PHE A 283 23.92 -3.76 2.66
CA PHE A 283 24.48 -2.45 2.96
C PHE A 283 23.85 -1.76 4.18
N GLU A 284 24.62 -0.86 4.77
CA GLU A 284 24.20 -0.01 5.90
C GLU A 284 23.05 0.93 5.52
N ARG A 285 22.18 1.18 6.50
CA ARG A 285 21.01 2.06 6.41
C ARG A 285 20.60 2.54 7.81
N PRO A 286 19.67 3.51 7.92
CA PRO A 286 19.26 4.02 9.22
C PRO A 286 18.70 2.93 10.14
N GLN A 287 18.89 3.15 11.44
CA GLN A 287 18.44 2.22 12.47
C GLN A 287 17.11 2.69 13.05
N LYS A 288 16.02 1.92 12.85
CA LYS A 288 14.74 2.13 13.53
C LYS A 288 14.98 2.16 15.04
N SER A 289 14.42 3.17 15.70
CA SER A 289 14.39 3.23 17.17
C SER A 289 13.54 2.10 17.76
N ASN A 290 14.03 1.53 18.88
CA ASN A 290 13.40 0.48 19.67
C ASN A 290 12.92 -0.73 18.83
N PRO A 291 13.81 -1.36 18.02
CA PRO A 291 13.43 -2.47 17.15
C PRO A 291 13.00 -3.73 17.95
N GLU A 292 13.41 -3.81 19.21
CA GLU A 292 13.05 -4.88 20.13
C GLU A 292 11.58 -4.87 20.57
N VAL A 293 10.84 -3.77 20.41
CA VAL A 293 9.38 -3.72 20.68
C VAL A 293 8.54 -3.66 19.40
N ASP A 294 9.18 -3.63 18.24
CA ASP A 294 8.52 -3.50 16.94
C ASP A 294 7.57 -4.68 16.63
N PHE A 295 7.86 -5.85 17.21
CA PHE A 295 6.99 -7.02 17.24
C PHE A 295 6.78 -7.45 18.68
N PRO A 296 5.68 -7.09 19.37
CA PRO A 296 5.46 -7.49 20.75
C PRO A 296 5.40 -9.01 20.92
N ASP A 297 4.75 -9.71 19.97
CA ASP A 297 4.81 -11.17 19.85
C ASP A 297 5.87 -11.57 18.81
N LYS A 298 6.98 -12.17 19.27
CA LYS A 298 8.10 -12.59 18.41
C LYS A 298 7.71 -13.72 17.46
N LYS A 299 6.69 -14.50 17.79
CA LYS A 299 6.16 -15.54 16.90
C LYS A 299 5.46 -14.97 15.68
N LEU A 300 5.01 -13.71 15.72
CA LEU A 300 4.44 -13.02 14.56
C LEU A 300 5.49 -12.27 13.73
N LYS A 301 6.75 -12.22 14.18
CA LYS A 301 7.85 -11.63 13.42
C LYS A 301 8.08 -12.42 12.12
N PRO A 302 8.07 -11.77 10.95
CA PRO A 302 8.24 -12.46 9.69
C PRO A 302 9.63 -13.09 9.54
N VAL A 303 9.72 -14.18 8.79
CA VAL A 303 10.87 -15.09 8.80
C VAL A 303 12.18 -14.38 8.41
N SER A 304 12.12 -13.48 7.43
CA SER A 304 13.26 -12.75 6.89
C SER A 304 13.47 -11.39 7.55
N THR A 305 13.04 -11.22 8.80
CA THR A 305 13.28 -9.99 9.57
C THR A 305 14.73 -9.97 10.05
N PRO A 306 15.57 -9.02 9.60
CA PRO A 306 17.02 -9.08 9.77
C PRO A 306 17.53 -8.59 11.13
N TYR A 307 16.64 -8.36 12.09
CA TYR A 307 16.98 -7.92 13.45
C TYR A 307 16.18 -8.68 14.50
N GLY A 308 16.84 -8.92 15.63
CA GLY A 308 16.29 -9.63 16.77
C GLY A 308 15.43 -8.76 17.69
N PRO A 309 15.10 -9.26 18.88
CA PRO A 309 15.20 -10.68 19.24
C PRO A 309 14.20 -11.53 18.41
N TRP A 310 14.47 -12.84 18.34
CA TRP A 310 13.60 -13.87 17.76
C TRP A 310 13.19 -14.84 18.86
N GLU A 311 12.11 -15.60 18.64
CA GLU A 311 11.66 -16.64 19.59
C GLU A 311 12.54 -17.89 19.52
N ASP A 312 13.12 -18.14 18.34
CA ASP A 312 13.96 -19.29 18.03
C ASP A 312 15.45 -19.05 18.33
N GLN A 313 16.29 -20.02 17.98
CA GLN A 313 17.75 -19.99 18.20
C GLN A 313 18.53 -19.92 16.88
N PHE A 314 17.88 -19.60 15.76
CA PHE A 314 18.59 -19.47 14.49
C PHE A 314 19.45 -18.20 14.49
N SER A 315 20.52 -18.22 13.70
CA SER A 315 21.45 -17.08 13.65
C SER A 315 20.81 -15.86 13.00
N SER A 316 21.27 -14.67 13.38
CA SER A 316 20.89 -13.42 12.69
C SER A 316 21.21 -13.45 11.20
N LEU A 317 22.30 -14.12 10.81
CA LEU A 317 22.69 -14.29 9.42
C LEU A 317 21.66 -15.14 8.65
N GLN A 318 21.14 -16.20 9.27
CA GLN A 318 20.10 -17.04 8.66
C GLN A 318 18.75 -16.31 8.57
N HIS A 319 18.39 -15.47 9.55
CA HIS A 319 17.22 -14.59 9.41
C HIS A 319 17.40 -13.51 8.35
N LYS A 320 18.64 -13.10 8.07
CA LYS A 320 18.94 -12.10 7.04
C LYS A 320 18.91 -12.72 5.65
N TYR A 321 19.55 -13.87 5.44
CA TYR A 321 19.80 -14.43 4.11
C TYR A 321 19.18 -15.80 3.87
N GLY A 322 18.68 -16.50 4.87
CA GLY A 322 18.20 -17.88 4.75
C GLY A 322 19.34 -18.91 4.89
N PRO A 323 19.10 -20.18 4.50
CA PRO A 323 17.84 -20.71 3.98
C PRO A 323 16.71 -20.53 5.00
N PHE A 324 15.52 -20.15 4.50
CA PHE A 324 14.38 -19.78 5.34
C PHE A 324 13.52 -20.99 5.72
N GLN A 325 13.59 -22.06 4.94
CA GLN A 325 12.81 -23.29 5.07
C GLN A 325 13.00 -23.91 6.47
N PRO A 326 14.22 -24.08 7.02
CA PRO A 326 14.40 -24.62 8.37
C PRO A 326 13.72 -23.78 9.46
N ILE A 327 13.70 -22.45 9.30
CA ILE A 327 13.01 -21.55 10.24
C ILE A 327 11.50 -21.73 10.10
N MET A 328 10.97 -21.75 8.87
CA MET A 328 9.54 -21.96 8.64
C MET A 328 9.05 -23.30 9.21
N GLU A 329 9.80 -24.38 8.96
CA GLU A 329 9.50 -25.72 9.48
C GLU A 329 9.51 -25.78 11.01
N PHE A 330 10.47 -25.10 11.65
CA PHE A 330 10.52 -24.99 13.10
C PHE A 330 9.23 -24.36 13.66
N TYR A 331 8.77 -23.24 13.11
CA TYR A 331 7.55 -22.59 13.62
C TYR A 331 6.27 -23.36 13.30
N GLU A 332 6.21 -24.04 12.14
CA GLU A 332 5.10 -24.93 11.80
C GLU A 332 5.02 -26.08 12.82
N LYS A 333 6.16 -26.71 13.14
CA LYS A 333 6.24 -27.85 14.05
C LYS A 333 5.99 -27.48 15.51
N GLU A 334 6.65 -26.44 16.01
CA GLU A 334 6.65 -26.10 17.44
C GLU A 334 5.42 -25.27 17.85
N TYR A 335 4.87 -24.47 16.92
CA TYR A 335 3.77 -23.55 17.23
C TYR A 335 2.53 -23.72 16.33
N GLY A 336 2.57 -24.56 15.29
CA GLY A 336 1.50 -24.63 14.29
C GLY A 336 1.36 -23.35 13.46
N ILE A 337 2.43 -22.56 13.35
CA ILE A 337 2.41 -21.25 12.68
C ILE A 337 3.11 -21.35 11.34
N LYS A 338 2.34 -21.17 10.27
CA LYS A 338 2.89 -20.99 8.92
C LYS A 338 3.55 -19.62 8.77
N LYS A 339 4.87 -19.57 9.02
CA LYS A 339 5.66 -18.34 8.85
C LYS A 339 5.70 -17.90 7.39
N THR A 340 5.58 -16.60 7.19
CA THR A 340 5.69 -15.95 5.88
C THR A 340 6.58 -14.70 5.98
N LYS A 341 6.60 -13.93 4.89
CA LYS A 341 7.51 -12.81 4.59
C LYS A 341 7.41 -11.55 5.43
#